data_AF-A0A066WGU2-F1
#
_entry.id   AF-A0A066WGU2-F1
#
_cell.length_a   1.000
_cell.length_b   1.000
_cell.length_c   1.000
_cell.angle_alpha   90.00
_cell.angle_beta   90.00
_cell.angle_gamma   90.00
#
_symmetry.space_group_name_H-M   'P 1'
#
loop_
_entity.id
_entity.type
_entity.pdbx_description
1 polymer ?
#
loop_
_entity_poly.entity_id
_entity_poly.type
_entity_poly.pdbx_seq_one_letter_code
_entity_poly.pdbx_strand_id
1 'polypeptide(L)'
;MESVLYGPPRLAKAPARHWITSDFRDVDDRVRGGSSRSTLRLIGQDIRTSVTPDVKRKEKAKEPSEDIENIGEVVFEGFLDTTTLGGAGFSSQVCSTGFPWSVSQEQFRGLALRYRQPSPSVQPEEKQPGGGNTPVTSYVIQLKMAVPESRPDGRRESVVAYEWEFDTNTAAAKETPVGQLVRVAADWSAFRPTYRGRPKDGAEPLDPAKVKEWSIMARSNFGSQSGSFLLQIAALSAIHSTTNLLATGKETNKNLMHPVDRTSGEYYGFALFIFATVMWALWCLWALLPDSALKWLGVEWYPNREWAYLIPAWSLMTVLLTYIGFMALNIYNTPSHEDLRTVTDSHANVLPQPGALAGMRISETGQEQGPLAAGIYDLPLGMVSRALYLDQE
;
A
#
# COMPACT_ATOMS: atom_id res chain seq x y z
N MET A 1 6.37 -5.90 12.95
CA MET A 1 6.43 -5.07 14.18
C MET A 1 6.02 -3.65 13.83
N GLU A 2 5.38 -2.92 14.73
CA GLU A 2 4.91 -1.54 14.50
C GLU A 2 5.26 -0.64 15.67
N SER A 3 5.62 0.61 15.36
CA SER A 3 5.79 1.66 16.36
C SER A 3 4.63 2.63 16.27
N VAL A 4 3.95 2.88 17.40
CA VAL A 4 2.84 3.83 17.44
C VAL A 4 3.35 5.26 17.21
N LEU A 5 2.68 6.01 16.36
CA LEU A 5 2.89 7.44 16.16
C LEU A 5 1.87 8.20 17.01
N TYR A 6 0.59 7.89 16.81
CA TYR A 6 -0.53 8.49 17.53
C TYR A 6 -1.47 7.41 18.07
N GLY A 7 -1.96 7.58 19.29
CA GLY A 7 -2.84 6.60 19.91
C GLY A 7 -3.38 7.03 21.28
N PRO A 8 -4.29 6.25 21.89
CA PRO A 8 -4.67 6.42 23.28
C PRO A 8 -3.46 6.15 24.20
N PRO A 9 -3.46 6.62 25.45
CA PRO A 9 -2.37 6.43 26.40
C PRO A 9 -1.97 4.97 26.67
N ARG A 10 -2.90 4.03 26.46
CA ARG A 10 -2.63 2.59 26.55
C ARG A 10 -1.74 2.06 25.42
N LEU A 11 -1.75 2.70 24.26
CA LEU A 11 -0.99 2.31 23.06
C LEU A 11 0.21 3.23 22.81
N ALA A 12 0.03 4.54 22.95
CA ALA A 12 1.04 5.54 22.63
C ALA A 12 1.91 5.86 23.85
N LYS A 13 3.00 5.11 24.02
CA LYS A 13 4.08 5.44 24.97
C LYS A 13 5.13 6.31 24.28
N ALA A 14 5.76 7.23 25.01
CA ALA A 14 6.83 8.08 24.47
C ALA A 14 7.88 7.23 23.72
N PRO A 15 8.30 7.63 22.50
CA PRO A 15 8.11 8.95 21.86
C PRO A 15 6.78 9.13 21.09
N ALA A 16 5.87 8.15 21.09
CA ALA A 16 4.55 8.32 20.51
C ALA A 16 3.76 9.43 21.22
N ARG A 17 2.86 10.09 20.49
CA ARG A 17 1.98 11.13 21.05
C ARG A 17 0.57 10.60 21.28
N HIS A 18 -0.07 11.13 22.31
CA HIS A 18 -1.51 10.95 22.46
C HIS A 18 -2.26 11.74 21.40
N TRP A 19 -3.48 11.30 21.09
CA TRP A 19 -4.39 12.14 20.32
C TRP A 19 -4.74 13.42 21.07
N ILE A 20 -4.60 14.55 20.40
CA ILE A 20 -4.94 15.89 20.92
C ILE A 20 -5.78 16.58 19.84
N THR A 21 -7.02 16.92 20.14
CA THR A 21 -7.94 17.51 19.14
C THR A 21 -7.46 18.87 18.63
N SER A 22 -6.77 19.66 19.46
CA SER A 22 -6.21 20.96 19.06
C SER A 22 -5.06 20.87 18.06
N ASP A 23 -4.46 19.68 17.84
CA ASP A 23 -3.47 19.47 16.78
C ASP A 23 -4.12 19.38 15.39
N PHE A 24 -5.45 19.21 15.34
CA PHE A 24 -6.24 19.04 14.14
C PHE A 24 -7.03 20.30 13.80
N ARG A 25 -7.16 20.56 12.51
CA ARG A 25 -8.04 21.57 11.95
C ARG A 25 -8.84 20.99 10.78
N ASP A 26 -10.04 21.49 10.61
CA ASP A 26 -10.89 21.20 9.47
C ASP A 26 -10.34 21.85 8.19
N VAL A 27 -10.24 21.06 7.14
CA VAL A 27 -10.01 21.52 5.77
C VAL A 27 -11.00 20.79 4.88
N ASP A 28 -12.03 21.50 4.47
CA ASP A 28 -13.12 20.95 3.67
C ASP A 28 -13.46 21.85 2.48
N ASP A 29 -14.45 21.41 1.72
CA ASP A 29 -14.84 22.03 0.46
C ASP A 29 -15.58 23.38 0.61
N ARG A 30 -15.89 23.84 1.84
CA ARG A 30 -16.48 25.18 2.10
C ARG A 30 -15.61 26.32 1.59
N VAL A 31 -14.30 26.11 1.48
CA VAL A 31 -13.38 27.09 0.86
C VAL A 31 -13.69 27.39 -0.61
N ARG A 32 -14.47 26.50 -1.26
CA ARG A 32 -14.99 26.61 -2.63
C ARG A 32 -16.52 26.78 -2.67
N GLY A 33 -17.15 27.01 -1.52
CA GLY A 33 -18.60 27.09 -1.39
C GLY A 33 -19.31 25.73 -1.29
N GLY A 34 -18.59 24.64 -1.03
CA GLY A 34 -19.19 23.32 -0.76
C GLY A 34 -19.88 23.25 0.61
N SER A 35 -20.56 22.13 0.85
CA SER A 35 -21.37 21.89 2.06
C SER A 35 -20.85 20.72 2.92
N SER A 36 -19.71 20.12 2.56
CA SER A 36 -19.13 19.03 3.35
C SER A 36 -18.43 19.59 4.59
N ARG A 37 -18.53 18.87 5.70
CA ARG A 37 -17.94 19.28 6.98
C ARG A 37 -17.56 18.07 7.82
N SER A 38 -16.55 18.24 8.67
CA SER A 38 -16.14 17.22 9.63
C SER A 38 -15.71 17.83 10.94
N THR A 39 -15.72 17.00 11.97
CA THR A 39 -15.18 17.27 13.30
C THR A 39 -14.31 16.10 13.72
N LEU A 40 -13.39 16.36 14.65
CA LEU A 40 -12.59 15.34 15.31
C LEU A 40 -12.78 15.49 16.83
N ARG A 41 -13.28 14.45 17.48
CA ARG A 41 -13.51 14.43 18.94
C ARG A 41 -12.71 13.32 19.62
N LEU A 42 -12.28 13.55 20.85
CA LEU A 42 -11.57 12.57 21.67
C LEU A 42 -12.57 11.85 22.60
N ILE A 43 -12.54 10.52 22.62
CA ILE A 43 -13.39 9.72 23.51
C ILE A 43 -12.85 9.79 24.95
N GLY A 44 -13.74 10.09 25.91
CA GLY A 44 -13.41 10.10 27.33
C GLY A 44 -12.75 11.38 27.87
N GLN A 45 -12.76 12.47 27.10
CA GLN A 45 -12.24 13.77 27.52
C GLN A 45 -12.96 14.32 28.79
N ASP A 46 -14.27 14.05 28.93
CA ASP A 46 -15.08 14.45 30.10
C ASP A 46 -14.98 13.48 31.30
N ILE A 47 -14.51 12.25 31.09
CA ILE A 47 -14.39 11.24 32.17
C ILE A 47 -13.15 11.53 33.04
N ARG A 48 -12.09 12.12 32.47
CA ARG A 48 -10.86 12.45 33.20
C ARG A 48 -10.99 13.67 34.11
N THR A 49 -11.95 14.55 33.87
CA THR A 49 -12.25 15.70 34.75
C THR A 49 -13.15 15.31 35.92
N SER A 50 -13.89 14.19 35.84
CA SER A 50 -14.76 13.68 36.92
C SER A 50 -14.10 12.66 37.86
N VAL A 51 -12.89 12.17 37.54
CA VAL A 51 -12.15 11.22 38.38
C VAL A 51 -11.06 11.95 39.16
N THR A 52 -11.46 12.64 40.23
CA THR A 52 -10.56 12.99 41.33
C THR A 52 -10.09 11.71 42.04
N PRO A 53 -8.83 11.63 42.50
CA PRO A 53 -8.29 10.44 43.14
C PRO A 53 -8.71 10.44 44.62
N ASP A 54 -9.99 10.33 44.89
CA ASP A 54 -10.44 9.97 46.23
C ASP A 54 -11.66 9.07 46.12
N VAL A 55 -11.41 7.78 46.33
CA VAL A 55 -12.27 6.82 47.03
C VAL A 55 -11.67 5.43 46.76
N LYS A 56 -11.05 4.89 47.82
CA LYS A 56 -10.80 3.46 47.96
C LYS A 56 -12.14 2.74 47.92
N ARG A 57 -12.52 2.15 46.78
CA ARG A 57 -13.55 1.11 46.75
C ARG A 57 -12.99 -0.14 46.09
N LYS A 58 -12.70 -1.14 46.93
CA LYS A 58 -12.48 -2.52 46.53
C LYS A 58 -13.81 -3.05 45.97
N GLU A 59 -14.02 -2.93 44.68
CA GLU A 59 -15.03 -3.73 43.97
C GLU A 59 -14.30 -4.69 43.04
N LYS A 60 -14.74 -5.96 43.11
CA LYS A 60 -14.22 -7.10 42.36
C LYS A 60 -14.05 -6.71 40.89
N ALA A 61 -12.88 -7.01 40.32
CA ALA A 61 -12.57 -6.77 38.92
C ALA A 61 -13.59 -7.44 38.00
N LYS A 62 -14.60 -6.66 37.60
CA LYS A 62 -15.41 -6.89 36.40
C LYS A 62 -14.53 -6.45 35.23
N GLU A 63 -14.56 -7.18 34.12
CA GLU A 63 -13.88 -6.76 32.88
C GLU A 63 -14.15 -5.27 32.62
N PRO A 64 -13.13 -4.47 32.25
CA PRO A 64 -13.32 -3.06 31.99
C PRO A 64 -14.45 -2.90 30.96
N SER A 65 -15.43 -2.06 31.25
CA SER A 65 -16.51 -1.77 30.30
C SER A 65 -15.91 -1.31 28.97
N GLU A 66 -16.54 -1.67 27.84
CA GLU A 66 -16.07 -1.29 26.49
C GLU A 66 -15.76 0.21 26.36
N ASP A 67 -16.49 1.05 27.09
CA ASP A 67 -16.27 2.49 27.17
C ASP A 67 -14.88 2.87 27.71
N ILE A 68 -14.32 2.11 28.66
CA ILE A 68 -12.98 2.36 29.24
C ILE A 68 -11.89 1.99 28.24
N GLU A 69 -12.08 0.90 27.48
CA GLU A 69 -11.09 0.49 26.47
C GLU A 69 -10.93 1.51 25.35
N ASN A 70 -11.99 2.26 25.06
CA ASN A 70 -12.02 3.26 23.99
C ASN A 70 -11.51 4.64 24.43
N ILE A 71 -11.19 4.84 25.72
CA ILE A 71 -10.72 6.14 26.22
C ILE A 71 -9.42 6.56 25.54
N GLY A 72 -9.44 7.79 25.02
CA GLY A 72 -8.32 8.41 24.34
C GLY A 72 -8.22 8.05 22.86
N GLU A 73 -9.17 7.32 22.28
CA GLU A 73 -9.32 7.16 20.82
C GLU A 73 -10.01 8.40 20.21
N VAL A 74 -9.85 8.63 18.90
CA VAL A 74 -10.49 9.76 18.21
C VAL A 74 -11.61 9.32 17.29
N VAL A 75 -12.67 10.12 17.21
CA VAL A 75 -13.76 9.93 16.27
C VAL A 75 -13.70 11.04 15.23
N PHE A 76 -13.47 10.62 13.98
CA PHE A 76 -13.58 11.47 12.80
C PHE A 76 -14.98 11.30 12.22
N GLU A 77 -15.82 12.32 12.36
CA GLU A 77 -17.22 12.27 11.93
C GLU A 77 -17.61 13.52 11.16
N GLY A 78 -18.67 13.44 10.36
CA GLY A 78 -19.07 14.54 9.52
C GLY A 78 -20.19 14.22 8.56
N PHE A 79 -20.37 15.12 7.60
CA PHE A 79 -21.31 14.97 6.50
C PHE A 79 -20.59 15.29 5.19
N LEU A 80 -20.75 14.42 4.20
CA LEU A 80 -20.18 14.54 2.87
C LEU A 80 -21.29 14.87 1.87
N ASP A 81 -21.23 16.07 1.28
CA ASP A 81 -22.16 16.51 0.26
C ASP A 81 -21.52 16.47 -1.12
N THR A 82 -22.24 15.94 -2.09
CA THR A 82 -21.80 15.88 -3.49
C THR A 82 -22.58 16.83 -4.38
N THR A 83 -23.72 17.34 -3.92
CA THR A 83 -24.63 18.15 -4.75
C THR A 83 -24.11 19.55 -4.99
N THR A 84 -23.50 20.19 -4.00
CA THR A 84 -23.09 21.61 -4.08
C THR A 84 -21.98 21.84 -5.11
N LEU A 85 -21.07 20.87 -5.27
CA LEU A 85 -19.91 20.97 -6.16
C LEU A 85 -19.93 19.99 -7.32
N GLY A 86 -21.12 19.57 -7.77
CA GLY A 86 -21.27 18.71 -8.95
C GLY A 86 -20.49 17.39 -8.86
N GLY A 87 -20.53 16.76 -7.69
CA GLY A 87 -19.86 15.50 -7.39
C GLY A 87 -18.56 15.64 -6.60
N ALA A 88 -17.93 16.82 -6.53
CA ALA A 88 -16.55 16.99 -6.04
C ALA A 88 -16.39 17.31 -4.52
N GLY A 89 -17.27 16.77 -3.67
CA GLY A 89 -17.24 17.02 -2.23
C GLY A 89 -16.08 16.37 -1.47
N PHE A 90 -15.56 17.05 -0.44
CA PHE A 90 -14.59 16.45 0.49
C PHE A 90 -14.59 17.15 1.85
N SER A 91 -14.21 16.40 2.89
CA SER A 91 -13.94 16.92 4.22
C SER A 91 -12.74 16.22 4.86
N SER A 92 -11.86 16.98 5.50
CA SER A 92 -10.62 16.46 6.08
C SER A 92 -10.28 17.11 7.42
N GLN A 93 -9.57 16.36 8.27
CA GLN A 93 -8.97 16.86 9.51
C GLN A 93 -7.45 16.74 9.40
N VAL A 94 -6.76 17.88 9.40
CA VAL A 94 -5.31 18.00 9.17
C VAL A 94 -4.55 18.15 10.48
N CYS A 95 -3.65 17.22 10.76
CA CYS A 95 -2.68 17.32 11.84
C CYS A 95 -1.48 18.16 11.38
N SER A 96 -1.26 19.31 12.02
CA SER A 96 -0.20 20.26 11.60
C SER A 96 1.16 20.01 12.27
N THR A 97 1.26 19.01 13.15
CA THR A 97 2.49 18.71 13.92
C THR A 97 3.39 17.66 13.25
N GLY A 98 3.01 17.13 12.10
CA GLY A 98 3.78 16.12 11.36
C GLY A 98 3.74 14.75 12.03
N PHE A 99 4.85 14.02 12.05
CA PHE A 99 5.02 12.84 12.90
C PHE A 99 5.77 13.21 14.18
N PRO A 100 5.50 12.53 15.31
CA PRO A 100 6.10 12.87 16.61
C PRO A 100 7.62 12.58 16.69
N TRP A 101 8.14 11.76 15.78
CA TRP A 101 9.54 11.39 15.65
C TRP A 101 9.86 11.06 14.18
N SER A 102 11.14 11.01 13.82
CA SER A 102 11.58 10.82 12.43
C SER A 102 11.29 9.40 11.93
N VAL A 103 10.45 9.28 10.91
CA VAL A 103 10.10 8.00 10.27
C VAL A 103 10.95 7.82 9.01
N SER A 104 12.11 7.18 9.11
CA SER A 104 12.98 6.91 7.96
C SER A 104 12.51 5.71 7.13
N GLN A 105 12.64 5.77 5.80
CA GLN A 105 12.36 4.64 4.90
C GLN A 105 13.28 3.42 5.14
N GLU A 106 14.46 3.64 5.71
CA GLU A 106 15.39 2.56 6.05
C GLU A 106 14.84 1.67 7.17
N GLN A 107 14.16 2.29 8.13
CA GLN A 107 13.63 1.60 9.31
C GLN A 107 12.19 1.17 9.13
N PHE A 108 11.40 1.94 8.38
CA PHE A 108 9.97 1.73 8.22
C PHE A 108 9.60 1.56 6.76
N ARG A 109 8.74 0.60 6.47
CA ARG A 109 8.24 0.29 5.12
C ARG A 109 6.91 0.97 4.78
N GLY A 110 6.19 1.47 5.78
CA GLY A 110 4.84 2.02 5.56
C GLY A 110 4.11 2.47 6.83
N LEU A 111 2.82 2.73 6.69
CA LEU A 111 1.91 3.11 7.79
C LEU A 111 0.80 2.07 7.97
N ALA A 112 0.38 1.90 9.22
CA ALA A 112 -0.80 1.14 9.60
C ALA A 112 -1.77 2.01 10.40
N LEU A 113 -3.06 1.87 10.10
CA LEU A 113 -4.15 2.48 10.84
C LEU A 113 -4.96 1.38 11.53
N ARG A 114 -5.27 1.58 12.81
CA ARG A 114 -6.23 0.75 13.55
C ARG A 114 -7.48 1.56 13.83
N TYR A 115 -8.62 1.08 13.37
CA TYR A 115 -9.93 1.70 13.58
C TYR A 115 -10.93 0.66 14.10
N ARG A 116 -12.03 1.11 14.68
CA ARG A 116 -13.11 0.24 15.17
C ARG A 116 -14.07 -0.05 14.02
N GLN A 117 -14.40 -1.32 13.79
CA GLN A 117 -15.31 -1.72 12.72
C GLN A 117 -16.64 -0.96 12.88
N PRO A 118 -17.02 -0.11 11.91
CA PRO A 118 -18.23 0.69 12.03
C PRO A 118 -19.45 -0.24 12.02
N SER A 119 -20.50 0.20 12.72
CA SER A 119 -21.78 -0.47 12.61
C SER A 119 -22.29 -0.32 11.17
N PRO A 120 -22.78 -1.39 10.52
CA PRO A 120 -23.32 -1.27 9.17
C PRO A 120 -24.42 -0.21 9.18
N SER A 121 -24.30 0.77 8.28
CA SER A 121 -25.29 1.83 8.10
C SER A 121 -26.68 1.20 8.01
N VAL A 122 -27.61 1.70 8.83
CA VAL A 122 -28.99 1.16 8.90
C VAL A 122 -29.65 1.34 7.54
N GLN A 123 -29.71 0.25 6.78
CA GLN A 123 -30.39 0.08 5.49
C GLN A 123 -29.91 1.02 4.35
N PRO A 124 -29.86 0.54 3.10
CA PRO A 124 -29.69 1.42 1.96
C PRO A 124 -30.90 2.35 1.88
N GLU A 125 -30.76 3.60 2.32
CA GLU A 125 -31.73 4.64 2.01
C GLU A 125 -31.89 4.72 0.48
N GLU A 126 -33.14 4.80 0.01
CA GLU A 126 -33.51 4.83 -1.41
C GLU A 126 -32.84 6.01 -2.17
N LYS A 127 -32.49 7.07 -1.43
CA LYS A 127 -31.60 8.16 -1.86
C LYS A 127 -30.61 8.47 -0.75
N GLN A 128 -29.33 8.46 -1.05
CA GLN A 128 -28.32 8.80 -0.05
C GLN A 128 -28.34 10.31 0.25
N PRO A 129 -28.32 10.71 1.54
CA PRO A 129 -28.16 12.10 1.93
C PRO A 129 -26.88 12.67 1.30
N GLY A 130 -26.94 13.87 0.72
CA GLY A 130 -25.80 14.48 0.03
C GLY A 130 -25.60 14.02 -1.43
N GLY A 131 -26.51 13.21 -1.98
CA GLY A 131 -26.65 12.99 -3.43
C GLY A 131 -25.71 11.96 -4.07
N GLY A 132 -24.94 11.21 -3.29
CA GLY A 132 -24.07 10.15 -3.78
C GLY A 132 -24.77 8.80 -3.96
N ASN A 133 -24.02 7.80 -4.45
CA ASN A 133 -24.57 6.48 -4.74
C ASN A 133 -24.57 5.55 -3.52
N THR A 134 -23.55 5.65 -2.66
CA THR A 134 -23.39 4.79 -1.48
C THR A 134 -23.08 5.59 -0.21
N PRO A 135 -23.27 4.99 0.98
CA PRO A 135 -22.74 5.57 2.22
C PRO A 135 -21.21 5.73 2.17
N VAL A 136 -20.69 6.66 2.98
CA VAL A 136 -19.24 6.87 3.12
C VAL A 136 -18.59 5.66 3.80
N THR A 137 -17.70 4.99 3.08
CA THR A 137 -16.95 3.82 3.54
C THR A 137 -15.47 3.89 3.15
N SER A 138 -15.13 4.68 2.13
CA SER A 138 -13.75 4.96 1.73
C SER A 138 -13.21 6.24 2.37
N TYR A 139 -11.97 6.17 2.85
CA TYR A 139 -11.24 7.26 3.47
C TYR A 139 -9.83 7.35 2.91
N VAL A 140 -9.23 8.54 3.00
CA VAL A 140 -7.88 8.82 2.49
C VAL A 140 -6.99 9.33 3.63
N ILE A 141 -5.83 8.70 3.78
CA ILE A 141 -4.70 9.28 4.52
C ILE A 141 -3.86 10.10 3.54
N GLN A 142 -3.65 11.37 3.86
CA GLN A 142 -2.87 12.28 3.03
C GLN A 142 -1.61 12.72 3.78
N LEU A 143 -0.45 12.68 3.12
CA LEU A 143 0.83 13.15 3.66
C LEU A 143 1.35 14.34 2.85
N LYS A 144 1.93 15.35 3.53
CA LYS A 144 2.54 16.52 2.90
C LYS A 144 3.94 16.77 3.46
N MET A 145 4.92 16.89 2.57
CA MET A 145 6.32 17.18 2.92
C MET A 145 6.62 18.68 3.00
N ALA A 146 5.71 19.53 2.49
CA ALA A 146 5.79 20.98 2.57
C ALA A 146 4.60 21.52 3.36
N VAL A 147 4.80 22.60 4.11
CA VAL A 147 3.72 23.34 4.76
C VAL A 147 3.13 24.30 3.72
N PRO A 148 1.84 24.17 3.35
CA PRO A 148 1.21 25.13 2.46
C PRO A 148 1.27 26.57 2.98
N GLU A 149 1.78 27.46 2.15
CA GLU A 149 1.82 28.91 2.41
C GLU A 149 0.41 29.50 2.47
N SER A 150 0.24 30.51 3.31
CA SER A 150 -1.01 31.26 3.42
C SER A 150 -0.98 32.47 2.52
N ARG A 151 -2.01 32.64 1.70
CA ARG A 151 -2.23 33.81 0.86
C ARG A 151 -2.72 34.99 1.68
N PRO A 152 -2.63 36.23 1.13
CA PRO A 152 -3.19 37.42 1.76
C PRO A 152 -4.71 37.33 2.02
N ASP A 153 -5.44 36.52 1.26
CA ASP A 153 -6.89 36.26 1.44
C ASP A 153 -7.19 35.18 2.50
N GLY A 154 -6.17 34.69 3.23
CA GLY A 154 -6.29 33.64 4.24
C GLY A 154 -6.39 32.23 3.68
N ARG A 155 -6.45 32.05 2.35
CA ARG A 155 -6.47 30.71 1.73
C ARG A 155 -5.08 30.10 1.71
N ARG A 156 -5.02 28.78 1.86
CA ARG A 156 -3.77 28.04 1.74
C ARG A 156 -3.48 27.68 0.29
N GLU A 157 -2.23 27.81 -0.10
CA GLU A 157 -1.71 27.34 -1.37
C GLU A 157 -1.85 25.81 -1.48
N SER A 158 -1.82 25.28 -2.70
CA SER A 158 -1.82 23.84 -2.92
C SER A 158 -0.39 23.34 -2.98
N VAL A 159 -0.08 22.30 -2.21
CA VAL A 159 1.20 21.57 -2.29
C VAL A 159 0.96 20.17 -2.83
N VAL A 160 2.04 19.48 -3.21
CA VAL A 160 1.97 18.05 -3.53
C VAL A 160 1.58 17.28 -2.28
N ALA A 161 0.62 16.39 -2.43
CA ALA A 161 0.14 15.53 -1.38
C ALA A 161 0.25 14.07 -1.80
N TYR A 162 0.61 13.18 -0.89
CA TYR A 162 0.70 11.75 -1.17
C TYR A 162 -0.47 11.05 -0.50
N GLU A 163 -1.29 10.37 -1.30
CA GLU A 163 -2.59 9.86 -0.87
C GLU A 163 -2.60 8.34 -0.84
N TRP A 164 -3.08 7.78 0.27
CA TRP A 164 -3.40 6.37 0.42
C TRP A 164 -4.88 6.24 0.78
N GLU A 165 -5.63 5.52 -0.05
CA GLU A 165 -7.05 5.24 0.13
C GLU A 165 -7.26 3.86 0.78
N PHE A 166 -8.20 3.78 1.72
CA PHE A 166 -8.63 2.53 2.34
C PHE A 166 -10.16 2.52 2.57
N ASP A 167 -10.75 1.32 2.57
CA ASP A 167 -12.20 1.13 2.65
C ASP A 167 -12.56 0.30 3.91
N THR A 168 -13.55 0.75 4.68
CA THR A 168 -14.01 0.10 5.92
C THR A 168 -15.03 -1.02 5.70
N ASN A 169 -15.48 -1.21 4.47
CA ASN A 169 -16.51 -2.15 4.04
C ASN A 169 -15.95 -3.29 3.17
N THR A 170 -14.65 -3.58 3.28
CA THR A 170 -14.00 -4.72 2.61
C THR A 170 -14.49 -6.07 3.16
N ALA A 171 -14.34 -7.15 2.39
CA ALA A 171 -14.74 -8.49 2.83
C ALA A 171 -14.06 -8.90 4.15
N ALA A 172 -12.75 -8.65 4.28
CA ALA A 172 -12.01 -8.90 5.51
C ALA A 172 -12.49 -8.03 6.70
N ALA A 173 -12.88 -6.78 6.45
CA ALA A 173 -13.44 -5.91 7.50
C ALA A 173 -14.82 -6.42 7.97
N LYS A 174 -15.65 -6.96 7.07
CA LYS A 174 -16.96 -7.53 7.39
C LYS A 174 -16.91 -8.80 8.25
N GLU A 175 -15.80 -9.54 8.22
CA GLU A 175 -15.56 -10.68 9.10
C GLU A 175 -15.26 -10.25 10.55
N THR A 176 -14.82 -9.01 10.74
CA THR A 176 -14.54 -8.47 12.08
C THR A 176 -15.84 -7.98 12.72
N PRO A 177 -16.17 -8.40 13.96
CA PRO A 177 -17.35 -7.92 14.66
C PRO A 177 -17.37 -6.38 14.81
N VAL A 178 -18.57 -5.79 14.75
CA VAL A 178 -18.78 -4.35 14.98
C VAL A 178 -18.12 -3.94 16.30
N GLY A 179 -17.42 -2.80 16.30
CA GLY A 179 -16.71 -2.30 17.47
C GLY A 179 -15.38 -2.99 17.77
N GLN A 180 -14.99 -4.06 17.07
CA GLN A 180 -13.64 -4.61 17.20
C GLN A 180 -12.62 -3.86 16.32
N LEU A 181 -11.34 -4.00 16.67
CA LEU A 181 -10.26 -3.32 15.96
C LEU A 181 -9.97 -4.01 14.62
N VAL A 182 -10.05 -3.22 13.55
CA VAL A 182 -9.58 -3.58 12.22
C VAL A 182 -8.27 -2.86 11.95
N ARG A 183 -7.35 -3.56 11.28
CA ARG A 183 -6.05 -3.04 10.86
C ARG A 183 -6.00 -2.93 9.35
N VAL A 184 -5.70 -1.74 8.85
CA VAL A 184 -5.33 -1.50 7.45
C VAL A 184 -3.90 -0.98 7.39
N ALA A 185 -3.19 -1.29 6.31
CA ALA A 185 -1.79 -0.93 6.14
C ALA A 185 -1.45 -0.65 4.68
N ALA A 186 -0.49 0.25 4.49
CA ALA A 186 0.09 0.58 3.19
C ALA A 186 1.59 0.75 3.31
N ASP A 187 2.31 0.17 2.34
CA ASP A 187 3.71 0.49 2.11
C ASP A 187 3.84 1.89 1.51
N TRP A 188 5.03 2.51 1.60
CA TRP A 188 5.26 3.86 1.07
C TRP A 188 4.93 4.00 -0.42
N SER A 189 5.07 2.91 -1.20
CA SER A 189 4.74 2.86 -2.62
C SER A 189 3.24 2.98 -2.92
N ALA A 190 2.37 2.71 -1.95
CA ALA A 190 0.92 2.86 -2.10
C ALA A 190 0.46 4.32 -2.00
N PHE A 191 1.31 5.22 -1.48
CA PHE A 191 1.01 6.64 -1.39
C PHE A 191 1.27 7.33 -2.74
N ARG A 192 0.18 7.66 -3.45
CA ARG A 192 0.27 8.23 -4.81
C ARG A 192 0.31 9.77 -4.76
N PRO A 193 1.24 10.42 -5.49
CA PRO A 193 1.34 11.87 -5.51
C PRO A 193 0.18 12.52 -6.28
N THR A 194 -0.44 13.51 -5.66
CA THR A 194 -1.49 14.33 -6.25
C THR A 194 -1.20 15.82 -6.08
N TYR A 195 -1.70 16.62 -7.00
CA TYR A 195 -1.75 18.07 -6.90
C TYR A 195 -3.17 18.54 -7.19
N ARG A 196 -3.81 19.17 -6.20
CA ARG A 196 -5.22 19.59 -6.27
C ARG A 196 -6.17 18.43 -6.64
N GLY A 197 -5.91 17.23 -6.11
CA GLY A 197 -6.73 16.04 -6.34
C GLY A 197 -6.52 15.38 -7.72
N ARG A 198 -5.54 15.83 -8.50
CA ARG A 198 -5.16 15.18 -9.77
C ARG A 198 -3.83 14.46 -9.60
N PRO A 199 -3.61 13.29 -10.23
CA PRO A 199 -2.31 12.64 -10.24
C PRO A 199 -1.20 13.59 -10.70
N LYS A 200 -0.05 13.54 -10.04
CA LYS A 200 1.14 14.33 -10.39
C LYS A 200 2.32 13.40 -10.68
N ASP A 201 2.43 13.00 -11.94
CA ASP A 201 3.56 12.22 -12.42
C ASP A 201 4.86 13.06 -12.32
N GLY A 202 5.97 12.42 -11.95
CA GLY A 202 7.26 13.10 -11.77
C GLY A 202 7.37 13.98 -10.51
N ALA A 203 6.47 13.83 -9.53
CA ALA A 203 6.68 14.41 -8.21
C ALA A 203 7.95 13.84 -7.53
N GLU A 204 8.55 14.62 -6.61
CA GLU A 204 9.60 14.10 -5.72
C GLU A 204 9.10 12.80 -5.06
N PRO A 205 9.95 11.78 -4.84
CA PRO A 205 9.54 10.63 -4.06
C PRO A 205 9.10 11.03 -2.65
N LEU A 206 8.11 10.33 -2.10
CA LEU A 206 7.70 10.53 -0.70
C LEU A 206 8.87 10.18 0.23
N ASP A 207 9.31 11.13 1.03
CA ASP A 207 10.24 10.96 2.14
C ASP A 207 9.46 11.13 3.47
N PRO A 208 9.15 10.05 4.20
CA PRO A 208 8.36 10.10 5.42
C PRO A 208 9.04 10.86 6.56
N ALA A 209 10.38 11.01 6.54
CA ALA A 209 11.11 11.80 7.53
C ALA A 209 10.89 13.31 7.31
N LYS A 210 10.50 13.73 6.10
CA LYS A 210 10.19 15.12 5.76
C LYS A 210 8.72 15.49 5.95
N VAL A 211 7.84 14.56 6.36
CA VAL A 211 6.41 14.83 6.53
C VAL A 211 6.18 15.93 7.58
N LYS A 212 5.51 17.02 7.15
CA LYS A 212 5.19 18.19 7.99
C LYS A 212 3.72 18.24 8.37
N GLU A 213 2.83 17.78 7.50
CA GLU A 213 1.41 17.67 7.78
C GLU A 213 0.90 16.31 7.30
N TRP A 214 -0.07 15.74 8.02
CA TRP A 214 -0.85 14.61 7.55
C TRP A 214 -2.33 14.81 7.84
N SER A 215 -3.22 14.14 7.13
CA SER A 215 -4.65 14.26 7.36
C SER A 215 -5.41 12.95 7.13
N ILE A 216 -6.58 12.86 7.76
CA ILE A 216 -7.63 11.92 7.42
C ILE A 216 -8.70 12.66 6.63
N MET A 217 -9.22 12.06 5.56
CA MET A 217 -10.16 12.69 4.64
C MET A 217 -11.28 11.72 4.24
N ALA A 218 -12.51 12.21 4.21
CA ALA A 218 -13.62 11.62 3.49
C ALA A 218 -13.79 12.38 2.16
N ARG A 219 -13.80 11.67 1.03
CA ARG A 219 -13.90 12.26 -0.31
C ARG A 219 -15.05 11.60 -1.06
N SER A 220 -15.86 12.37 -1.79
CA SER A 220 -17.03 11.85 -2.50
C SER A 220 -16.73 10.87 -3.64
N ASN A 221 -15.50 10.91 -4.15
CA ASN A 221 -15.09 10.21 -5.38
C ASN A 221 -16.08 10.48 -6.53
N PHE A 222 -16.35 11.76 -6.79
CA PHE A 222 -17.24 12.22 -7.86
C PHE A 222 -18.68 11.67 -7.78
N GLY A 223 -19.26 11.67 -6.58
CA GLY A 223 -20.62 11.20 -6.35
C GLY A 223 -20.74 9.71 -6.03
N SER A 224 -19.61 8.99 -5.94
CA SER A 224 -19.63 7.58 -5.56
C SER A 224 -20.16 7.39 -4.13
N GLN A 225 -19.76 8.26 -3.19
CA GLN A 225 -20.21 8.19 -1.79
C GLN A 225 -20.64 9.56 -1.23
N SER A 226 -21.63 9.55 -0.32
CA SER A 226 -22.12 10.75 0.37
C SER A 226 -22.75 10.43 1.73
N GLY A 227 -23.15 11.49 2.44
CA GLY A 227 -23.95 11.39 3.66
C GLY A 227 -23.13 11.49 4.93
N SER A 228 -23.77 11.14 6.05
CA SER A 228 -23.13 11.13 7.35
C SER A 228 -22.09 10.02 7.45
N PHE A 229 -20.97 10.30 8.11
CA PHE A 229 -19.91 9.32 8.31
C PHE A 229 -19.32 9.42 9.71
N LEU A 230 -18.81 8.29 10.21
CA LEU A 230 -18.14 8.20 11.50
C LEU A 230 -17.06 7.12 11.42
N LEU A 231 -15.82 7.50 11.72
CA LEU A 231 -14.67 6.62 11.80
C LEU A 231 -13.99 6.79 13.17
N GLN A 232 -14.06 5.77 14.01
CA GLN A 232 -13.36 5.75 15.29
C GLN A 232 -11.97 5.13 15.10
N ILE A 233 -10.93 5.94 15.30
CA ILE A 233 -9.53 5.60 15.08
C ILE A 233 -8.86 5.38 16.43
N ALA A 234 -8.32 4.18 16.60
CA ALA A 234 -7.53 3.83 17.77
C ALA A 234 -6.08 4.33 17.63
N ALA A 235 -5.38 3.97 16.56
CA ALA A 235 -3.97 4.32 16.43
C ALA A 235 -3.50 4.48 14.98
N LEU A 236 -2.53 5.37 14.79
CA LEU A 236 -1.69 5.47 13.60
C LEU A 236 -0.28 5.00 13.96
N SER A 237 0.29 4.08 13.19
CA SER A 237 1.59 3.44 13.48
C SER A 237 2.48 3.36 12.25
N ALA A 238 3.79 3.39 12.43
CA ALA A 238 4.78 3.09 11.40
C ALA A 238 5.15 1.60 11.42
N ILE A 239 5.21 0.98 10.25
CA ILE A 239 5.48 -0.45 10.06
C ILE A 239 6.98 -0.64 9.84
N HIS A 240 7.63 -1.48 10.65
CA HIS A 240 9.07 -1.75 10.51
C HIS A 240 9.40 -2.52 9.23
N SER A 241 10.52 -2.18 8.60
CA SER A 241 11.12 -2.91 7.48
C SER A 241 11.70 -4.25 7.96
N THR A 242 11.37 -5.34 7.27
CA THR A 242 11.80 -6.70 7.63
C THR A 242 13.30 -6.93 7.59
N THR A 243 14.06 -6.08 6.88
CA THR A 243 15.52 -6.16 6.76
C THR A 243 16.24 -5.94 8.10
N ASN A 244 15.64 -5.21 9.05
CA ASN A 244 16.23 -4.98 10.38
C ASN A 244 15.78 -5.99 11.46
N LEU A 245 14.84 -6.90 11.16
CA LEU A 245 14.34 -7.88 12.12
C LEU A 245 15.22 -9.13 12.23
N LEU A 246 16.18 -9.34 11.31
CA LEU A 246 17.18 -10.40 11.42
C LEU A 246 18.23 -10.14 12.52
N ALA A 247 18.32 -8.92 13.05
CA ALA A 247 19.21 -8.59 14.17
C ALA A 247 18.61 -8.91 15.55
N THR A 248 17.30 -9.17 15.66
CA THR A 248 16.64 -9.43 16.95
C THR A 248 15.45 -10.39 16.82
N GLY A 249 15.77 -11.68 16.76
CA GLY A 249 15.10 -12.72 17.56
C GLY A 249 13.60 -13.00 17.37
N LYS A 250 13.36 -14.23 16.91
CA LYS A 250 12.18 -15.10 17.02
C LYS A 250 11.02 -14.87 16.04
N GLU A 251 10.98 -15.81 15.09
CA GLU A 251 9.84 -16.20 14.28
C GLU A 251 8.52 -16.22 15.07
N THR A 252 7.46 -15.70 14.47
CA THR A 252 6.11 -16.25 14.64
C THR A 252 5.21 -15.85 13.47
N ASN A 253 4.57 -16.88 12.92
CA ASN A 253 3.40 -16.90 12.04
C ASN A 253 3.50 -16.28 10.63
N LYS A 254 3.76 -17.17 9.68
CA LYS A 254 3.39 -17.05 8.26
C LYS A 254 1.87 -17.10 8.13
N ASN A 255 1.25 -15.93 8.15
CA ASN A 255 -0.06 -15.66 7.52
C ASN A 255 -0.10 -14.17 7.17
N LEU A 256 0.91 -13.68 6.42
CA LEU A 256 0.79 -12.39 5.76
C LEU A 256 0.02 -12.61 4.46
N MET A 257 -1.29 -12.37 4.56
CA MET A 257 -2.12 -12.08 3.41
C MET A 257 -1.48 -10.91 2.66
N HIS A 258 -1.12 -11.15 1.40
CA HIS A 258 -0.80 -10.08 0.46
C HIS A 258 -1.96 -9.07 0.49
N PRO A 259 -1.70 -7.75 0.60
CA PRO A 259 -2.73 -6.78 0.32
C PRO A 259 -3.21 -7.07 -1.10
N VAL A 260 -4.48 -7.40 -1.25
CA VAL A 260 -5.12 -7.44 -2.56
C VAL A 260 -5.10 -6.00 -3.04
N ASP A 261 -4.09 -5.70 -3.84
CA ASP A 261 -4.04 -4.58 -4.75
C ASP A 261 -5.34 -4.58 -5.56
N ARG A 262 -6.39 -3.89 -5.08
CA ARG A 262 -7.45 -3.38 -5.97
C ARG A 262 -6.86 -2.21 -6.74
N THR A 263 -5.80 -2.51 -7.47
CA THR A 263 -5.07 -1.60 -8.30
C THR A 263 -5.95 -1.25 -9.48
N SER A 264 -5.82 -0.03 -9.97
CA SER A 264 -6.35 0.44 -11.24
C SER A 264 -6.12 -0.53 -12.40
N GLY A 265 -5.24 -1.53 -12.27
CA GLY A 265 -5.06 -2.67 -13.17
C GLY A 265 -6.34 -3.45 -13.49
N GLU A 266 -7.34 -3.52 -12.61
CA GLU A 266 -8.63 -4.17 -12.93
C GLU A 266 -9.40 -3.39 -14.01
N TYR A 267 -9.42 -2.05 -13.92
CA TYR A 267 -10.07 -1.19 -14.92
C TYR A 267 -9.28 -1.16 -16.23
N TYR A 268 -7.95 -1.12 -16.18
CA TYR A 268 -7.12 -1.21 -17.38
C TYR A 268 -7.23 -2.58 -18.04
N GLY A 269 -7.28 -3.66 -17.25
CA GLY A 269 -7.49 -5.02 -17.74
C GLY A 269 -8.87 -5.18 -18.39
N PHE A 270 -9.92 -4.63 -17.77
CA PHE A 270 -11.26 -4.62 -18.36
C PHE A 270 -11.33 -3.78 -19.64
N ALA A 271 -10.75 -2.57 -19.65
CA ALA A 271 -10.70 -1.72 -20.83
C ALA A 271 -9.91 -2.38 -21.97
N LEU A 272 -8.77 -2.99 -21.66
CA LEU A 272 -7.96 -3.72 -22.63
C LEU A 272 -8.70 -4.96 -23.15
N PHE A 273 -9.43 -5.67 -22.29
CA PHE A 273 -10.28 -6.80 -22.69
C PHE A 273 -11.38 -6.38 -23.66
N ILE A 274 -12.12 -5.31 -23.35
CA ILE A 274 -13.16 -4.78 -24.25
C ILE A 274 -12.54 -4.31 -25.57
N PHE A 275 -11.45 -3.55 -25.51
CA PHE A 275 -10.74 -3.07 -26.70
C PHE A 275 -10.26 -4.23 -27.59
N ALA A 276 -9.61 -5.23 -27.00
CA ALA A 276 -9.14 -6.43 -27.71
C ALA A 276 -10.31 -7.23 -28.30
N THR A 277 -11.43 -7.35 -27.57
CA THR A 277 -12.64 -8.05 -28.03
C THR A 277 -13.29 -7.33 -29.20
N VAL A 278 -13.41 -6.01 -29.15
CA VAL A 278 -13.96 -5.20 -30.25
C VAL A 278 -13.03 -5.26 -31.47
N MET A 279 -11.71 -5.11 -31.29
CA MET A 279 -10.76 -5.27 -32.39
C MET A 279 -10.83 -6.67 -33.01
N TRP A 280 -10.91 -7.73 -32.20
CA TRP A 280 -11.05 -9.09 -32.69
C TRP A 280 -12.36 -9.31 -33.45
N ALA A 281 -13.48 -8.79 -32.94
CA ALA A 281 -14.76 -8.87 -33.63
C ALA A 281 -14.71 -8.13 -34.98
N LEU A 282 -14.16 -6.92 -35.02
CA LEU A 282 -13.96 -6.15 -36.25
C LEU A 282 -13.05 -6.89 -37.25
N TRP A 283 -11.97 -7.51 -36.76
CA TRP A 283 -11.06 -8.32 -37.58
C TRP A 283 -11.78 -9.53 -38.19
N CYS A 284 -12.54 -10.28 -37.38
CA CYS A 284 -13.34 -11.42 -37.84
C CYS A 284 -14.41 -10.99 -38.85
N LEU A 285 -15.12 -9.88 -38.59
CA LEU A 285 -16.10 -9.34 -39.51
C LEU A 285 -15.45 -8.97 -40.85
N TRP A 286 -14.34 -8.23 -40.82
CA TRP A 286 -13.60 -7.88 -42.03
C TRP A 286 -13.09 -9.11 -42.80
N ALA A 287 -12.57 -10.12 -42.10
CA ALA A 287 -12.03 -11.33 -42.71
C ALA A 287 -13.11 -12.21 -43.36
N LEU A 288 -14.29 -12.32 -42.74
CA LEU A 288 -15.33 -13.31 -43.10
C LEU A 288 -16.51 -12.74 -43.92
N LEU A 289 -16.85 -11.45 -43.80
CA LEU A 289 -18.00 -10.88 -44.53
C LEU A 289 -17.72 -10.85 -46.04
N PRO A 290 -18.69 -11.08 -46.92
CA PRO A 290 -18.51 -10.89 -48.37
C PRO A 290 -18.39 -9.40 -48.74
N ASP A 291 -17.74 -9.11 -49.88
CA ASP A 291 -17.49 -7.73 -50.34
C ASP A 291 -18.76 -6.90 -50.53
N SER A 292 -19.88 -7.54 -50.89
CA SER A 292 -21.18 -6.88 -51.03
C SER A 292 -21.68 -6.31 -49.70
N ALA A 293 -21.48 -7.04 -48.59
CA ALA A 293 -21.88 -6.60 -47.26
C ALA A 293 -20.99 -5.44 -46.76
N LEU A 294 -19.69 -5.48 -47.02
CA LEU A 294 -18.76 -4.40 -46.67
C LEU A 294 -19.07 -3.10 -47.45
N LYS A 295 -19.33 -3.22 -48.76
CA LYS A 295 -19.72 -2.08 -49.59
C LYS A 295 -21.07 -1.50 -49.17
N TRP A 296 -22.03 -2.35 -48.79
CA TRP A 296 -23.31 -1.89 -48.24
C TRP A 296 -23.14 -1.12 -46.92
N LEU A 297 -22.19 -1.53 -46.07
CA LEU A 297 -21.83 -0.81 -44.84
C LEU A 297 -21.07 0.51 -45.10
N GLY A 298 -20.81 0.86 -46.36
CA GLY A 298 -20.08 2.06 -46.76
C GLY A 298 -18.56 1.93 -46.72
N VAL A 299 -18.02 0.72 -46.58
CA VAL A 299 -16.57 0.47 -46.59
C VAL A 299 -16.12 0.19 -48.02
N GLU A 300 -15.68 1.25 -48.71
CA GLU A 300 -15.25 1.16 -50.12
C GLU A 300 -13.80 0.69 -50.29
N TRP A 301 -12.95 0.92 -49.29
CA TRP A 301 -11.54 0.53 -49.30
C TRP A 301 -11.16 -0.23 -48.03
N TYR A 302 -10.48 -1.36 -48.20
CA TYR A 302 -9.89 -2.15 -47.13
C TYR A 302 -8.65 -2.92 -47.64
N PRO A 303 -7.71 -3.32 -46.77
CA PRO A 303 -6.52 -4.08 -47.16
C PRO A 303 -6.86 -5.44 -47.80
N ASN A 304 -5.89 -6.05 -48.48
CA ASN A 304 -6.07 -7.40 -49.04
C ASN A 304 -6.43 -8.42 -47.92
N ARG A 305 -7.44 -9.28 -48.15
CA ARG A 305 -7.87 -10.30 -47.18
C ARG A 305 -6.80 -11.31 -46.83
N GLU A 306 -5.76 -11.44 -47.65
CA GLU A 306 -4.62 -12.32 -47.34
C GLU A 306 -3.92 -11.98 -46.02
N TRP A 307 -3.97 -10.71 -45.61
CA TRP A 307 -3.48 -10.28 -44.31
C TRP A 307 -4.19 -10.99 -43.13
N ALA A 308 -5.40 -11.52 -43.33
CA ALA A 308 -6.14 -12.27 -42.33
C ALA A 308 -5.38 -13.52 -41.83
N TYR A 309 -4.63 -14.20 -42.71
CA TYR A 309 -3.82 -15.36 -42.36
C TYR A 309 -2.31 -15.06 -42.27
N LEU A 310 -1.82 -14.06 -43.02
CA LEU A 310 -0.41 -13.68 -42.97
C LEU A 310 0.00 -13.13 -41.60
N ILE A 311 -0.84 -12.29 -40.97
CA ILE A 311 -0.52 -11.72 -39.65
C ILE A 311 -0.41 -12.82 -38.57
N PRO A 312 -1.38 -13.76 -38.43
CA PRO A 312 -1.23 -14.89 -37.51
C PRO A 312 -0.01 -15.77 -37.83
N ALA A 313 0.21 -16.11 -39.11
CA ALA A 313 1.33 -16.95 -39.51
C ALA A 313 2.69 -16.31 -39.17
N TRP A 314 2.86 -15.03 -39.49
CA TRP A 314 4.08 -14.29 -39.16
C TRP A 314 4.26 -14.14 -37.65
N SER A 315 3.19 -13.87 -36.90
CA SER A 315 3.23 -13.78 -35.44
C SER A 315 3.71 -15.08 -34.78
N LEU A 316 3.24 -16.25 -35.28
CA LEU A 316 3.71 -17.55 -34.82
C LEU A 316 5.22 -17.74 -35.07
N MET A 317 5.70 -17.34 -36.25
CA MET A 317 7.14 -17.40 -36.56
C MET A 317 7.97 -16.47 -35.67
N THR A 318 7.48 -15.26 -35.41
CA THR A 318 8.13 -14.29 -34.51
C THR A 318 8.23 -14.81 -33.08
N VAL A 319 7.18 -15.46 -32.56
CA VAL A 319 7.20 -16.10 -31.23
C VAL A 319 8.25 -17.21 -31.18
N LEU A 320 8.28 -18.10 -32.17
CA LEU A 320 9.29 -19.16 -32.26
C LEU A 320 10.71 -18.60 -32.31
N LEU A 321 10.94 -17.57 -33.14
CA LEU A 321 12.24 -16.92 -33.23
C LEU A 321 12.64 -16.26 -31.91
N THR A 322 11.69 -15.69 -31.18
CA THR A 322 11.94 -15.10 -29.85
C THR A 322 12.42 -16.15 -28.85
N TYR A 323 11.80 -17.34 -28.83
CA TYR A 323 12.26 -18.44 -27.98
C TYR A 323 13.65 -18.94 -28.36
N ILE A 324 13.92 -19.10 -29.65
CA ILE A 324 15.25 -19.49 -30.14
C ILE A 324 16.28 -18.43 -29.75
N GLY A 325 15.98 -17.15 -29.94
CA GLY A 325 16.84 -16.04 -29.57
C GLY A 325 17.11 -15.97 -28.06
N PHE A 326 16.07 -16.16 -27.24
CA PHE A 326 16.20 -16.23 -25.78
C PHE A 326 17.09 -17.39 -25.36
N MET A 327 16.91 -18.58 -25.92
CA MET A 327 17.75 -19.74 -25.64
C MET A 327 19.21 -19.49 -26.07
N ALA A 328 19.42 -18.93 -27.26
CA ALA A 328 20.75 -18.57 -27.73
C ALA A 328 21.44 -17.54 -26.83
N LEU A 329 20.71 -16.53 -26.35
CA LEU A 329 21.21 -15.53 -25.40
C LEU A 329 21.56 -16.17 -24.05
N ASN A 330 20.72 -17.08 -23.54
CA ASN A 330 21.04 -17.81 -22.30
C ASN A 330 22.30 -18.66 -22.46
N ILE A 331 22.45 -19.39 -23.57
CA ILE A 331 23.65 -20.18 -23.86
C ILE A 331 24.88 -19.26 -23.98
N TYR A 332 24.76 -18.15 -24.71
CA TYR A 332 25.84 -17.18 -24.86
C TYR A 332 26.28 -16.55 -23.54
N ASN A 333 25.32 -16.29 -22.64
CA ASN A 333 25.58 -15.71 -21.32
C ASN A 333 25.92 -16.76 -20.25
N THR A 334 25.88 -18.06 -20.59
CA THR A 334 26.23 -19.13 -19.65
C THR A 334 27.75 -19.15 -19.46
N PRO A 335 28.27 -18.93 -18.23
CA PRO A 335 29.70 -18.99 -17.97
C PRO A 335 30.25 -20.41 -18.13
N SER A 336 31.58 -20.55 -18.27
CA SER A 336 32.25 -21.86 -18.36
C SER A 336 31.86 -22.76 -17.18
N HIS A 337 31.85 -24.08 -17.41
CA HIS A 337 31.57 -25.08 -16.36
C HIS A 337 32.53 -25.01 -15.17
N GLU A 338 33.72 -24.41 -15.36
CA GLU A 338 34.74 -24.23 -14.33
C GLU A 338 34.60 -22.90 -13.57
N ASP A 339 33.69 -22.00 -14.00
CA ASP A 339 33.49 -20.71 -13.35
C ASP A 339 32.72 -20.89 -12.04
N LEU A 340 33.29 -20.41 -10.93
CA LEU A 340 32.70 -20.45 -9.59
C LEU A 340 31.30 -19.80 -9.54
N ARG A 341 31.01 -18.87 -10.47
CA ARG A 341 29.68 -18.25 -10.62
C ARG A 341 28.57 -19.23 -10.98
N THR A 342 28.91 -20.44 -11.44
CA THR A 342 27.93 -21.52 -11.68
C THR A 342 27.45 -22.18 -10.38
N VAL A 343 28.19 -22.02 -9.28
CA VAL A 343 27.91 -22.64 -7.97
C VAL A 343 27.44 -21.62 -6.95
N THR A 344 27.96 -20.39 -6.99
CA THR A 344 27.66 -19.33 -6.02
C THR A 344 27.54 -17.97 -6.68
N ASP A 345 26.72 -17.08 -6.12
CA ASP A 345 26.50 -15.72 -6.62
C ASP A 345 26.50 -14.68 -5.47
N SER A 346 26.25 -13.41 -5.79
CA SER A 346 26.17 -12.33 -4.81
C SER A 346 25.00 -12.43 -3.83
N HIS A 347 24.06 -13.35 -4.08
CA HIS A 347 22.87 -13.61 -3.28
C HIS A 347 22.94 -14.96 -2.55
N ALA A 348 24.02 -15.72 -2.71
CA ALA A 348 24.23 -16.97 -2.01
C ALA A 348 24.25 -16.73 -0.49
N ASN A 349 23.42 -17.49 0.23
CA ASN A 349 23.38 -17.45 1.68
C ASN A 349 24.61 -18.16 2.25
N VAL A 350 25.62 -17.39 2.63
CA VAL A 350 26.82 -17.91 3.29
C VAL A 350 26.54 -18.00 4.79
N LEU A 351 26.78 -19.19 5.38
CA LEU A 351 26.71 -19.34 6.83
C LEU A 351 27.76 -18.43 7.50
N PRO A 352 27.41 -17.64 8.53
CA PRO A 352 28.37 -16.80 9.22
C PRO A 352 29.49 -17.65 9.85
N GLN A 353 30.73 -17.44 9.41
CA GLN A 353 31.88 -18.12 10.01
C GLN A 353 32.24 -17.50 11.37
N PRO A 354 32.58 -18.32 12.38
CA PRO A 354 33.05 -17.80 13.68
C PRO A 354 34.50 -17.30 13.61
N GLY A 355 34.79 -16.18 14.29
CA GLY A 355 36.16 -15.69 14.51
C GLY A 355 36.65 -14.64 13.51
N ALA A 356 37.95 -14.66 13.18
CA ALA A 356 38.65 -13.63 12.39
C ALA A 356 38.18 -13.47 10.93
N LEU A 357 37.28 -14.33 10.47
CA LEU A 357 36.68 -14.37 9.13
C LEU A 357 35.23 -13.86 9.11
N ALA A 358 34.70 -13.45 10.26
CA ALA A 358 33.36 -12.88 10.39
C ALA A 358 33.25 -11.57 9.60
N GLY A 359 32.52 -11.61 8.49
CA GLY A 359 32.21 -10.43 7.66
C GLY A 359 32.91 -10.36 6.31
N MET A 360 33.78 -11.31 5.96
CA MET A 360 34.34 -11.37 4.60
C MET A 360 33.36 -12.04 3.63
N ARG A 361 33.17 -11.44 2.45
CA ARG A 361 32.40 -12.07 1.35
C ARG A 361 33.27 -13.10 0.63
N ILE A 362 32.68 -14.17 0.11
CA ILE A 362 33.39 -15.22 -0.66
C ILE A 362 34.18 -14.61 -1.85
N SER A 363 33.65 -13.54 -2.45
CA SER A 363 34.31 -12.78 -3.51
C SER A 363 35.57 -12.03 -3.05
N GLU A 364 35.67 -11.69 -1.77
CA GLU A 364 36.80 -10.96 -1.16
C GLU A 364 37.91 -11.91 -0.70
N THR A 365 37.58 -13.18 -0.47
CA THR A 365 38.54 -14.21 -0.07
C THR A 365 39.13 -14.99 -1.25
N GLY A 366 39.10 -14.43 -2.47
CA GLY A 366 39.56 -15.04 -3.73
C GLY A 366 41.05 -15.43 -3.81
N GLN A 367 41.67 -15.88 -2.72
CA GLN A 367 42.96 -16.54 -2.66
C GLN A 367 42.78 -18.04 -2.44
N GLU A 368 43.08 -18.83 -3.48
CA GLU A 368 43.22 -20.30 -3.40
C GLU A 368 44.35 -20.75 -2.46
N GLN A 369 45.14 -19.83 -1.89
CA GLN A 369 46.27 -20.12 -1.00
C GLN A 369 46.27 -19.33 0.32
N GLY A 370 45.10 -18.78 0.71
CA GLY A 370 44.94 -18.08 1.98
C GLY A 370 44.70 -19.02 3.18
N PRO A 371 44.64 -18.49 4.42
CA PRO A 371 44.38 -19.27 5.64
C PRO A 371 43.03 -20.02 5.66
N LEU A 372 42.17 -19.83 4.65
CA LEU A 372 40.98 -20.61 4.37
C LEU A 372 41.25 -21.94 3.62
N ALA A 373 42.45 -22.13 3.04
CA ALA A 373 42.83 -23.37 2.35
C ALA A 373 42.95 -24.58 3.29
N ALA A 374 43.04 -24.35 4.60
CA ALA A 374 43.14 -25.39 5.62
C ALA A 374 41.81 -25.66 6.36
N GLY A 375 40.75 -24.91 6.06
CA GLY A 375 39.41 -25.15 6.61
C GLY A 375 38.71 -26.22 5.79
N ILE A 376 38.36 -27.33 6.43
CA ILE A 376 37.61 -28.44 5.82
C ILE A 376 36.25 -27.89 5.34
N TYR A 377 36.18 -27.52 4.07
CA TYR A 377 34.95 -27.34 3.33
C TYR A 377 35.05 -28.22 2.09
N ASP A 378 34.09 -29.14 1.99
CA ASP A 378 33.82 -30.08 0.91
C ASP A 378 34.92 -30.19 -0.15
N LEU A 379 35.89 -31.08 0.14
CA LEU A 379 36.78 -31.61 -0.88
C LEU A 379 35.91 -32.07 -2.08
N PRO A 380 36.28 -31.74 -3.32
CA PRO A 380 35.53 -32.19 -4.49
C PRO A 380 35.27 -33.69 -4.39
N LEU A 381 34.02 -34.12 -4.63
CA LEU A 381 33.62 -35.52 -4.45
C LEU A 381 34.55 -36.50 -5.20
N GLY A 382 35.12 -36.06 -6.33
CA GLY A 382 36.13 -36.81 -7.08
C GLY A 382 37.45 -37.05 -6.32
N MET A 383 37.94 -36.07 -5.55
CA MET A 383 39.13 -36.24 -4.69
C MET A 383 38.84 -37.15 -3.49
N VAL A 384 37.68 -36.98 -2.86
CA VAL A 384 37.23 -37.86 -1.75
C VAL A 384 37.09 -39.30 -2.24
N SER A 385 36.48 -39.48 -3.42
CA SER A 385 36.30 -40.80 -4.02
C SER A 385 37.63 -41.44 -4.41
N ARG A 386 38.58 -40.66 -4.94
CA ARG A 386 39.93 -41.16 -5.25
C ARG A 386 40.68 -41.63 -4.00
N ALA A 387 40.71 -40.80 -2.97
CA ALA A 387 41.44 -41.11 -1.74
C ALA A 387 40.82 -42.29 -0.96
N LEU A 388 39.49 -42.45 -0.99
CA LEU A 388 38.81 -43.53 -0.26
C LEU A 388 38.72 -44.84 -1.04
N TYR A 389 38.66 -44.80 -2.38
CA TYR A 389 38.31 -45.97 -3.19
C TYR A 389 39.29 -46.30 -4.32
N LEU A 390 40.29 -45.46 -4.62
CA LEU A 390 41.26 -45.71 -5.70
C LEU A 390 42.71 -45.92 -5.23
N ASP A 391 43.03 -45.71 -3.95
CA ASP A 391 44.37 -45.97 -3.37
C ASP A 391 44.51 -47.40 -2.78
N GLN A 392 43.69 -48.35 -3.23
CA GLN A 392 43.90 -49.78 -2.95
C GLN A 392 44.21 -50.53 -4.25
N GLU A 393 45.42 -50.35 -4.77
CA GLU A 393 46.23 -51.39 -5.42
C GLU A 393 47.71 -51.01 -5.46
#